data_AF-A0A5A7ZLN7-F1
#
_entry.id   AF-A0A5A7ZLN7-F1
#
_cell.length_a   1.000
_cell.length_b   1.000
_cell.length_c   1.000
_cell.angle_alpha   90.00
_cell.angle_beta   90.00
_cell.angle_gamma   90.00
#
_symmetry.space_group_name_H-M   'P 1'
#
loop_
_entity.id
_entity.type
_entity.pdbx_description
1 polymer ?
#
loop_
_entity_poly.entity_id
_entity_poly.type
_entity_poly.pdbx_seq_one_letter_code
_entity_poly.pdbx_strand_id
1 'polypeptide(L)'
;MNDERNAPPGFWGRLSRRAKIVVVLDLFVLIVIVAVGAMLFIRSESSSHTQSKAVQPTNNSPAPAIPSLESAEALAWIVAACGGPLLIKDLPVPPLPRANESGICLAQLGSVPIAIGVYDDDALLRSDIADANKATRYATRTANNNENWLFLLEGHDAGPLEPLERYGFSLH
;
A
#
# COMPACT_ATOMS: atom_id res chain seq x y z
N MET A 1 13.80 -67.65 -14.74
CA MET A 1 15.00 -66.84 -14.42
C MET A 1 14.66 -65.40 -14.74
N ASN A 2 14.79 -64.54 -13.74
CA ASN A 2 14.07 -63.27 -13.63
C ASN A 2 14.62 -62.19 -14.56
N ASP A 3 13.69 -61.47 -15.17
CA ASP A 3 13.89 -60.32 -16.05
C ASP A 3 13.96 -59.05 -15.18
N GLU A 4 15.18 -58.65 -14.80
CA GLU A 4 15.43 -57.46 -13.99
C GLU A 4 15.49 -56.22 -14.89
N ARG A 5 14.33 -55.59 -15.04
CA ARG A 5 14.16 -54.31 -15.76
C ARG A 5 14.97 -53.21 -15.06
N ASN A 6 16.08 -52.83 -15.67
CA ASN A 6 16.87 -51.64 -15.32
C ASN A 6 16.02 -50.37 -15.47
N ALA A 7 15.44 -49.89 -14.36
CA ALA A 7 14.82 -48.58 -14.30
C ALA A 7 15.90 -47.49 -14.43
N PRO A 8 15.69 -46.41 -15.23
CA PRO A 8 16.65 -45.32 -15.29
C PRO A 8 16.81 -44.67 -13.91
N PRO A 9 18.03 -44.26 -13.51
CA PRO A 9 18.23 -43.64 -12.21
C PRO A 9 17.39 -42.38 -12.12
N GLY A 10 16.40 -42.40 -11.23
CA GLY A 10 15.50 -41.28 -10.99
C GLY A 10 16.28 -40.01 -10.65
N PHE A 11 15.65 -38.85 -10.82
CA PHE A 11 16.22 -37.52 -10.59
C PHE A 11 17.13 -37.42 -9.33
N TRP A 12 16.74 -38.09 -8.24
CA TRP A 12 17.49 -38.15 -6.99
C TRP A 12 18.84 -38.89 -7.04
N GLY A 13 19.07 -39.75 -8.03
CA GLY A 13 20.32 -40.51 -8.18
C GLY A 13 21.48 -39.70 -8.77
N ARG A 14 21.18 -38.62 -9.51
CA ARG A 14 22.20 -37.77 -10.17
C ARG A 14 22.70 -36.61 -9.31
N LEU A 15 22.02 -36.30 -8.20
CA LEU A 15 22.35 -35.16 -7.35
C LEU A 15 23.40 -35.54 -6.31
N SER A 16 24.46 -34.73 -6.19
CA SER A 16 25.47 -34.87 -5.14
C SER A 16 24.82 -34.69 -3.76
N ARG A 17 25.42 -35.27 -2.69
CA ARG A 17 24.87 -35.15 -1.32
C ARG A 17 24.63 -33.68 -0.91
N ARG A 18 25.47 -32.75 -1.38
CA ARG A 18 25.33 -31.31 -1.12
C ARG A 18 24.13 -30.70 -1.84
N ALA A 19 23.87 -31.09 -3.09
CA ALA A 19 22.72 -30.62 -3.85
C ALA A 19 21.40 -31.12 -3.26
N LYS A 20 21.37 -32.35 -2.73
CA LYS A 20 20.20 -32.88 -2.02
C LYS A 20 19.86 -32.08 -0.76
N ILE A 21 20.88 -31.67 0.00
CA ILE A 21 20.69 -30.85 1.21
C ILE A 21 20.10 -29.49 0.83
N VAL A 22 20.64 -28.83 -0.21
CA VAL A 22 20.12 -27.52 -0.66
C VAL A 22 18.65 -27.63 -1.10
N VAL A 23 18.29 -28.65 -1.88
CA VAL A 23 16.90 -28.87 -2.32
C VAL A 23 15.96 -29.12 -1.14
N VAL A 24 16.39 -29.91 -0.15
CA VAL A 24 15.57 -30.16 1.05
C VAL A 24 15.41 -28.89 1.88
N LEU A 25 16.46 -28.09 2.00
CA LEU A 25 16.44 -26.85 2.78
C LEU A 25 15.56 -25.79 2.10
N ASP A 26 15.65 -25.67 0.78
CA ASP A 26 14.82 -24.79 -0.04
C ASP A 26 13.33 -25.19 0.04
N LEU A 27 13.03 -26.49 -0.07
CA LEU A 27 11.67 -27.01 0.10
C LEU A 27 11.13 -26.72 1.51
N PHE A 28 11.96 -26.87 2.54
CA PHE A 28 11.56 -26.58 3.92
C PHE A 28 11.26 -25.08 4.12
N VAL A 29 12.09 -24.20 3.57
CA VAL A 29 11.85 -22.74 3.62
C VAL A 29 10.56 -22.38 2.89
N LEU A 30 10.30 -22.97 1.72
CA LEU A 30 9.06 -22.78 0.96
C LEU A 30 7.83 -23.21 1.76
N ILE A 31 7.89 -24.38 2.43
CA ILE A 31 6.81 -24.87 3.28
C ILE A 31 6.55 -23.91 4.45
N VAL A 32 7.60 -23.39 5.09
CA VAL A 32 7.46 -22.42 6.19
C VAL A 32 6.83 -21.13 5.70
N ILE A 33 7.25 -20.59 4.54
CA ILE A 33 6.68 -19.38 3.96
C ILE A 33 5.19 -19.58 3.64
N VAL A 34 4.82 -20.71 3.04
CA VAL A 34 3.42 -21.05 2.73
C VAL A 34 2.60 -21.23 4.01
N ALA A 35 3.15 -21.89 5.04
CA ALA A 35 2.46 -22.07 6.31
C ALA A 35 2.24 -20.74 7.06
N VAL A 36 3.23 -19.85 7.05
CA VAL A 36 3.10 -18.50 7.63
C VAL A 36 2.10 -17.67 6.84
N GLY A 37 2.16 -17.71 5.50
CA GLY A 37 1.18 -17.06 4.64
C GLY A 37 -0.25 -17.55 4.89
N ALA A 38 -0.45 -18.88 5.00
CA ALA A 38 -1.73 -19.47 5.33
C ALA A 38 -2.20 -19.10 6.75
N MET A 39 -1.32 -19.08 7.75
CA MET A 39 -1.69 -18.62 9.10
C MET A 39 -2.10 -17.16 9.14
N LEU A 40 -1.40 -16.29 8.40
CA LEU A 40 -1.77 -14.88 8.29
C LEU A 40 -3.10 -14.71 7.54
N PHE A 41 -3.34 -15.49 6.49
CA PHE A 41 -4.59 -15.46 5.72
C PHE A 41 -5.79 -15.98 6.53
N ILE A 42 -5.64 -17.09 7.25
CA ILE A 42 -6.70 -17.66 8.11
C ILE A 42 -7.01 -16.74 9.31
N ARG A 43 -6.01 -16.02 9.84
CA ARG A 43 -6.24 -15.05 10.92
C ARG A 43 -7.05 -13.83 10.47
N SER A 44 -7.10 -13.55 9.17
CA SER A 44 -7.95 -12.51 8.59
C SER A 44 -9.42 -12.94 8.38
N GLU A 45 -9.71 -14.25 8.32
CA GLU A 45 -11.09 -14.76 8.14
C GLU A 45 -11.81 -15.17 9.43
N SER A 46 -11.12 -15.22 10.58
CA SER A 46 -11.74 -15.59 11.86
C SER A 46 -12.27 -14.39 12.65
N SER A 47 -13.29 -13.71 12.13
CA SER A 47 -14.24 -12.96 12.96
C SER A 47 -15.67 -13.15 12.46
N SER A 48 -16.14 -14.40 12.45
CA SER A 48 -17.56 -14.70 12.24
C SER A 48 -17.89 -16.02 12.93
N HIS A 49 -18.41 -15.91 14.16
CA HIS A 49 -19.39 -16.79 14.83
C HIS A 49 -19.17 -16.80 16.35
N THR A 50 -19.80 -15.85 17.03
CA THR A 50 -20.32 -16.09 18.39
C THR A 50 -21.77 -15.64 18.41
N GLN A 51 -22.67 -16.62 18.43
CA GLN A 51 -24.08 -16.41 18.70
C GLN A 51 -24.20 -15.99 20.18
N SER A 52 -24.51 -14.72 20.43
CA SER A 52 -24.99 -14.28 21.74
C SER A 52 -26.40 -13.69 21.58
N LYS A 53 -27.27 -14.12 22.48
CA LYS A 53 -28.72 -13.98 22.45
C LYS A 53 -29.12 -12.53 22.79
N ALA A 54 -29.92 -11.94 21.91
CA ALA A 54 -30.82 -10.79 22.08
C ALA A 54 -30.41 -9.66 23.05
N VAL A 55 -29.85 -8.58 22.49
CA VAL A 55 -30.32 -7.21 22.76
C VAL A 55 -30.46 -6.56 21.40
N GLN A 56 -31.61 -5.98 21.13
CA GLN A 56 -31.87 -5.14 19.96
C GLN A 56 -31.48 -3.72 20.38
N PRO A 57 -30.37 -3.11 19.90
CA PRO A 57 -30.24 -1.67 19.96
C PRO A 57 -30.74 -1.10 18.64
N THR A 58 -31.74 -0.25 18.79
CA THR A 58 -32.19 0.75 17.86
C THR A 58 -31.05 1.31 16.99
N ASN A 59 -31.35 1.41 15.69
CA ASN A 59 -30.73 2.28 14.68
C ASN A 59 -29.80 3.40 15.20
N ASN A 60 -28.71 3.57 14.44
CA ASN A 60 -27.85 4.76 14.31
C ASN A 60 -26.58 4.78 15.19
N SER A 61 -25.58 3.99 14.81
CA SER A 61 -24.18 4.37 15.03
C SER A 61 -23.43 4.13 13.73
N PRO A 62 -22.92 5.17 13.04
CA PRO A 62 -22.04 4.96 11.90
C PRO A 62 -20.84 4.15 12.38
N ALA A 63 -20.45 3.11 11.64
CA ALA A 63 -19.10 2.55 11.79
C ALA A 63 -18.09 3.70 11.66
N PRO A 64 -16.98 3.71 12.42
CA PRO A 64 -15.98 4.75 12.27
C PRO A 64 -15.53 4.78 10.79
N ALA A 65 -15.62 5.96 10.17
CA ALA A 65 -15.11 6.16 8.83
C ALA A 65 -13.60 5.84 8.85
N ILE A 66 -13.16 5.00 7.93
CA ILE A 66 -11.72 4.72 7.77
C ILE A 66 -11.10 6.04 7.29
N PRO A 67 -10.03 6.55 7.95
CA PRO A 67 -9.34 7.75 7.50
C PRO A 67 -8.94 7.60 6.04
N SER A 68 -9.11 8.64 5.24
CA SER A 68 -9.04 8.51 3.79
C SER A 68 -7.64 8.11 3.33
N LEU A 69 -6.60 8.57 4.04
CA LEU A 69 -5.20 8.15 3.86
C LEU A 69 -4.92 6.66 4.22
N GLU A 70 -5.80 5.99 4.94
CA GLU A 70 -5.66 4.58 5.36
C GLU A 70 -6.43 3.61 4.45
N SER A 71 -7.17 4.15 3.47
CA SER A 71 -7.87 3.34 2.49
C SER A 71 -6.90 2.58 1.59
N ALA A 72 -7.34 1.41 1.09
CA ALA A 72 -6.56 0.63 0.14
C ALA A 72 -6.28 1.40 -1.17
N GLU A 73 -7.20 2.28 -1.57
CA GLU A 73 -7.03 3.15 -2.75
C GLU A 73 -5.93 4.18 -2.50
N ALA A 74 -5.95 4.85 -1.34
CA ALA A 74 -4.91 5.79 -0.95
C ALA A 74 -3.53 5.13 -0.88
N LEU A 75 -3.43 3.92 -0.32
CA LEU A 75 -2.16 3.19 -0.27
C LEU A 75 -1.61 2.91 -1.66
N ALA A 76 -2.46 2.58 -2.64
CA ALA A 76 -2.03 2.37 -4.02
C ALA A 76 -1.47 3.66 -4.66
N TRP A 77 -2.09 4.81 -4.39
CA TRP A 77 -1.61 6.09 -4.89
C TRP A 77 -0.33 6.54 -4.22
N ILE A 78 -0.24 6.38 -2.89
CA ILE A 78 0.98 6.67 -2.12
C ILE A 78 2.13 5.81 -2.63
N VAL A 79 1.94 4.49 -2.79
CA VAL A 79 2.99 3.61 -3.33
C VAL A 79 3.39 4.03 -4.74
N ALA A 80 2.46 4.50 -5.56
CA ALA A 80 2.75 4.93 -6.92
C ALA A 80 3.60 6.21 -6.97
N ALA A 81 3.28 7.21 -6.15
CA ALA A 81 4.02 8.47 -6.10
C ALA A 81 5.35 8.34 -5.33
N CYS A 82 5.33 7.55 -4.26
CA CYS A 82 6.39 7.51 -3.26
C CYS A 82 7.27 6.25 -3.37
N GLY A 83 7.00 5.34 -4.32
CA GLY A 83 7.77 4.09 -4.46
C GLY A 83 7.65 3.10 -3.29
N GLY A 84 6.82 3.41 -2.27
CA GLY A 84 6.63 2.61 -1.08
C GLY A 84 5.49 3.12 -0.20
N PRO A 85 5.04 2.33 0.79
CA PRO A 85 3.86 2.64 1.61
C PRO A 85 4.18 3.56 2.80
N LEU A 86 5.40 4.13 2.88
CA LEU A 86 5.82 4.92 4.01
C LEU A 86 5.17 6.31 3.95
N LEU A 87 4.22 6.53 4.85
CA LEU A 87 3.56 7.81 5.08
C LEU A 87 3.84 8.27 6.51
N ILE A 88 4.31 9.49 6.67
CA ILE A 88 4.51 10.15 7.96
C ILE A 88 3.34 11.11 8.15
N LYS A 89 2.51 10.85 9.16
CA LYS A 89 1.38 11.69 9.58
C LYS A 89 1.74 12.47 10.86
N ASP A 90 0.84 13.34 11.28
CA ASP A 90 0.90 14.04 12.58
C ASP A 90 2.20 14.84 12.80
N LEU A 91 2.67 15.49 11.74
CA LEU A 91 3.83 16.39 11.83
C LEU A 91 3.47 17.59 12.74
N PRO A 92 4.42 18.10 13.55
CA PRO A 92 4.19 19.27 14.41
C PRO A 92 3.72 20.51 13.63
N VAL A 93 4.18 20.63 12.38
CA VAL A 93 3.71 21.59 11.40
C VAL A 93 3.26 20.79 10.18
N PRO A 94 1.95 20.75 9.87
CA PRO A 94 1.46 20.02 8.71
C PRO A 94 1.97 20.67 7.42
N PRO A 95 2.36 19.87 6.40
CA PRO A 95 2.83 20.42 5.12
C PRO A 95 1.71 21.13 4.34
N LEU A 96 0.46 20.74 4.61
CA LEU A 96 -0.75 21.22 3.95
C LEU A 96 -1.75 21.62 5.05
N PRO A 97 -1.69 22.86 5.57
CA PRO A 97 -2.39 23.26 6.79
C PRO A 97 -3.91 23.36 6.64
N ARG A 98 -4.43 23.39 5.41
CA ARG A 98 -5.88 23.45 5.15
C ARG A 98 -6.50 22.09 4.80
N ALA A 99 -5.69 21.04 4.68
CA ALA A 99 -6.17 19.69 4.43
C ALA A 99 -6.86 19.09 5.66
N ASN A 100 -7.92 18.31 5.43
CA ASN A 100 -8.58 17.52 6.47
C ASN A 100 -7.64 16.46 7.04
N GLU A 101 -6.89 15.80 6.15
CA GLU A 101 -5.81 14.89 6.49
C GLU A 101 -4.59 15.25 5.65
N SER A 102 -3.40 15.26 6.26
CA SER A 102 -2.15 15.46 5.53
C SER A 102 -1.00 14.63 6.08
N GLY A 103 0.00 14.44 5.24
CA GLY A 103 1.25 13.78 5.60
C GLY A 103 2.32 14.01 4.55
N ILE A 104 3.47 13.39 4.77
CA ILE A 104 4.54 13.36 3.78
C ILE A 104 4.96 11.92 3.50
N CYS A 105 5.40 11.66 2.28
CA CYS A 105 6.08 10.44 1.91
C CYS A 105 7.41 10.75 1.20
N LEU A 106 8.26 9.75 1.04
CA LEU A 106 9.55 9.86 0.37
C LEU A 106 9.58 8.93 -0.84
N ALA A 107 9.78 9.47 -2.05
CA ALA A 107 9.87 8.69 -3.27
C ALA A 107 11.09 7.75 -3.29
N GLN A 108 12.24 8.22 -2.82
CA GLN A 108 13.49 7.47 -2.69
C GLN A 108 14.33 8.04 -1.53
N LEU A 109 15.30 7.26 -1.03
CA LEU A 109 16.28 7.76 -0.06
C LEU A 109 17.07 8.92 -0.66
N GLY A 110 16.87 10.13 -0.12
CA GLY A 110 17.50 11.37 -0.60
C GLY A 110 16.66 12.17 -1.60
N SER A 111 15.43 11.74 -1.93
CA SER A 111 14.50 12.54 -2.73
C SER A 111 13.83 13.63 -1.89
N VAL A 112 13.30 14.65 -2.56
CA VAL A 112 12.43 15.66 -1.93
C VAL A 112 11.15 14.97 -1.42
N PRO A 113 10.66 15.31 -0.22
CA PRO A 113 9.40 14.77 0.28
C PRO A 113 8.23 15.22 -0.59
N ILE A 114 7.26 14.32 -0.77
CA ILE A 114 5.97 14.65 -1.39
C ILE A 114 4.97 14.86 -0.25
N ALA A 115 4.39 16.05 -0.21
CA ALA A 115 3.27 16.36 0.67
C ALA A 115 1.98 15.77 0.07
N ILE A 116 1.17 15.15 0.91
CA ILE A 116 -0.09 14.51 0.52
C ILE A 116 -1.19 15.12 1.37
N GLY A 117 -2.28 15.54 0.74
CA GLY A 117 -3.42 16.16 1.40
C GLY A 117 -4.75 15.66 0.85
N VAL A 118 -5.71 15.51 1.74
CA VAL A 118 -7.12 15.20 1.44
C VAL A 118 -7.97 16.36 1.89
N TYR A 119 -8.89 16.81 1.02
CA TYR A 119 -9.69 18.01 1.23
C TYR A 119 -11.15 17.73 0.90
N ASP A 120 -12.06 18.17 1.78
CA ASP A 120 -13.50 18.19 1.48
C ASP A 120 -13.88 19.34 0.55
N ASP A 121 -13.06 20.39 0.49
CA ASP A 121 -13.29 21.62 -0.27
C ASP A 121 -12.13 21.92 -1.23
N ASP A 122 -12.44 21.99 -2.52
CA ASP A 122 -11.51 22.33 -3.61
C ASP A 122 -10.91 23.75 -3.45
N ALA A 123 -11.63 24.70 -2.83
CA ALA A 123 -11.10 26.03 -2.57
C ALA A 123 -9.92 26.00 -1.57
N LEU A 124 -9.98 25.11 -0.56
CA LEU A 124 -8.92 24.93 0.42
C LEU A 124 -7.68 24.29 -0.23
N LEU A 125 -7.89 23.28 -1.07
CA LEU A 125 -6.84 22.66 -1.89
C LEU A 125 -6.13 23.70 -2.75
N ARG A 126 -6.89 24.51 -3.50
CA ARG A 126 -6.32 25.57 -4.35
C ARG A 126 -5.53 26.60 -3.56
N SER A 127 -5.97 26.90 -2.35
CA SER A 127 -5.28 27.84 -1.48
C SER A 127 -3.93 27.28 -1.02
N ASP A 128 -3.85 25.98 -0.69
CA ASP A 128 -2.57 25.31 -0.39
C ASP A 128 -1.63 25.27 -1.59
N ILE A 129 -2.15 25.06 -2.80
CA ILE A 129 -1.35 25.18 -4.04
C ILE A 129 -0.85 26.62 -4.23
N ALA A 130 -1.69 27.63 -3.97
CA ALA A 130 -1.33 29.03 -4.17
C ALA A 130 -0.25 29.51 -3.19
N ASP A 131 -0.25 28.98 -1.97
CA ASP A 131 0.76 29.28 -0.95
C ASP A 131 2.05 28.46 -1.15
N ALA A 132 2.01 27.40 -1.96
CA ALA A 132 3.19 26.63 -2.32
C ALA A 132 4.14 27.45 -3.22
N ASN A 133 5.42 27.06 -3.21
CA ASN A 133 6.45 27.72 -4.02
C ASN A 133 6.11 27.62 -5.52
N LYS A 134 6.52 28.60 -6.34
CA LYS A 134 6.34 28.55 -7.80
C LYS A 134 7.10 27.40 -8.47
N ALA A 135 8.15 26.89 -7.83
CA ALA A 135 8.91 25.75 -8.29
C ALA A 135 8.32 24.43 -7.74
N THR A 136 6.99 24.28 -7.72
CA THR A 136 6.32 23.09 -7.17
C THR A 136 5.54 22.42 -8.29
N ARG A 137 5.59 21.09 -8.32
CA ARG A 137 4.74 20.24 -9.16
C ARG A 137 3.67 19.60 -8.30
N TYR A 138 2.49 19.41 -8.87
CA TYR A 138 1.42 18.78 -8.12
C TYR A 138 0.52 17.92 -9.00
N ALA A 139 -0.11 16.95 -8.36
CA ALA A 139 -1.10 16.09 -8.97
C ALA A 139 -2.40 16.14 -8.15
N THR A 140 -3.53 16.35 -8.82
CA THR A 140 -4.84 16.43 -8.16
C THR A 140 -5.84 15.44 -8.72
N ARG A 141 -6.75 14.97 -7.88
CA ARG A 141 -7.89 14.14 -8.28
C ARG A 141 -9.05 14.37 -7.32
N THR A 142 -10.27 14.41 -7.85
CA THR A 142 -11.47 14.23 -7.02
C THR A 142 -11.81 12.74 -7.01
N ALA A 143 -11.80 12.14 -5.82
CA ALA A 143 -12.14 10.74 -5.60
C ALA A 143 -13.67 10.53 -5.63
N ASN A 144 -14.10 9.27 -5.66
CA ASN A 144 -15.52 8.91 -5.85
C ASN A 144 -16.43 9.35 -4.70
N ASN A 145 -15.85 9.62 -3.53
CA ASN A 145 -16.51 10.15 -2.33
C ASN A 145 -16.52 11.69 -2.28
N ASN A 146 -16.21 12.37 -3.38
CA ASN A 146 -16.05 13.83 -3.50
C ASN A 146 -14.88 14.45 -2.71
N GLU A 147 -13.96 13.62 -2.19
CA GLU A 147 -12.73 14.14 -1.59
C GLU A 147 -11.76 14.58 -2.68
N ASN A 148 -11.13 15.72 -2.48
CA ASN A 148 -10.11 16.24 -3.36
C ASN A 148 -8.73 15.87 -2.80
N TRP A 149 -7.94 15.24 -3.63
CA TRP A 149 -6.61 14.75 -3.32
C TRP A 149 -5.57 15.65 -3.94
N LEU A 150 -4.52 15.92 -3.19
CA LEU A 150 -3.34 16.66 -3.62
C LEU A 150 -2.09 15.87 -3.29
N PHE A 151 -1.26 15.64 -4.29
CA PHE A 151 0.14 15.26 -4.12
C PHE A 151 0.99 16.43 -4.58
N LEU A 152 1.81 16.96 -3.69
CA LEU A 152 2.57 18.19 -3.92
C LEU A 152 4.06 17.91 -3.69
N LEU A 153 4.86 18.21 -4.70
CA LEU A 153 6.29 17.96 -4.73
C LEU A 153 7.01 19.28 -5.00
N GLU A 154 7.89 19.68 -4.08
CA GLU A 154 8.79 20.80 -4.36
C GLU A 154 9.83 20.38 -5.41
N GLY A 155 9.97 21.18 -6.46
CA GLY A 155 10.86 20.92 -7.58
C GLY A 155 10.21 21.21 -8.93
N HIS A 156 11.05 21.19 -9.98
CA HIS A 156 10.58 21.37 -11.36
C HIS A 156 10.24 20.04 -12.05
N ASP A 157 10.74 18.94 -11.49
CA ASP A 157 10.58 17.59 -12.01
C ASP A 157 9.30 16.95 -11.44
N ALA A 158 8.38 16.59 -12.33
CA ALA A 158 7.14 15.92 -11.98
C ALA A 158 7.26 14.39 -12.06
N GLY A 159 8.43 13.84 -12.40
CA GLY A 159 8.66 12.40 -12.59
C GLY A 159 8.11 11.51 -11.48
N PRO A 160 8.27 11.86 -10.18
CA PRO A 160 7.67 11.07 -9.09
C PRO A 160 6.14 11.05 -9.09
N LEU A 161 5.47 12.02 -9.70
CA LEU A 161 4.01 12.12 -9.75
C LEU A 161 3.40 11.47 -11.02
N GLU A 162 4.18 11.26 -12.08
CA GLU A 162 3.71 10.65 -13.34
C GLU A 162 2.94 9.33 -13.14
N PRO A 163 3.35 8.41 -12.23
CA PRO A 163 2.60 7.18 -12.00
C PRO A 163 1.16 7.39 -11.52
N LEU A 164 0.80 8.59 -11.01
CA LEU A 164 -0.56 8.91 -10.58
C LEU A 164 -1.54 9.13 -11.73
N GLU A 165 -1.06 9.46 -12.93
CA GLU A 165 -1.91 9.65 -14.12
C GLU A 165 -2.76 8.40 -14.43
N ARG A 166 -2.20 7.20 -14.21
CA ARG A 166 -2.92 5.93 -14.41
C ARG A 166 -4.10 5.76 -13.46
N TYR A 167 -4.14 6.52 -12.37
CA TYR A 167 -5.23 6.56 -11.41
C TYR A 167 -6.15 7.79 -11.63
N GLY A 168 -6.00 8.50 -12.74
CA GLY A 168 -6.85 9.64 -13.09
C GLY A 168 -6.48 10.95 -12.40
N PHE A 169 -5.26 11.07 -11.87
CA PHE A 169 -4.76 12.35 -11.39
C PHE A 169 -4.35 13.26 -12.56
N SER A 170 -4.60 14.56 -12.41
CA SER A 170 -4.14 15.59 -13.34
C SER A 170 -2.86 16.21 -12.82
N LEU A 171 -1.80 16.22 -13.63
CA LEU A 171 -0.49 16.78 -13.29
C LEU A 171 -0.36 18.24 -13.74
N HIS A 172 0.33 19.03 -12.93
CA HIS A 172 0.55 20.47 -13.11
C HIS A 172 1.96 20.89 -12.68
#